data_AF-F3KBZ1-F1
#
_entry.id   AF-F3KBZ1-F1
#
_cell.length_a   1.000
_cell.length_b   1.000
_cell.length_c   1.000
_cell.angle_alpha   90.00
_cell.angle_beta   90.00
_cell.angle_gamma   90.00
#
_symmetry.space_group_name_H-M   'P 1'
#
loop_
_entity.id
_entity.type
_entity.pdbx_description
1 polymer ?
#
loop_
_entity_poly.entity_id
_entity_poly.type
_entity_poly.pdbx_seq_one_letter_code
_entity_poly.pdbx_strand_id
1 'polypeptide(L)' 'MHSKPLARLIDKLRVVPQAGKHTIVETKPWEEYTIGLLPGARGKAVELTEERYATREDAEHAIFLKRLKALLEMYGIEM' A
#
# COMPACT_ATOMS: atom_id res chain seq x y z
N MET A 1 6.71 12.34 -14.07
CA MET A 1 5.47 13.09 -13.75
C MET A 1 4.29 12.22 -14.20
N HIS A 2 3.35 11.87 -13.32
CA HIS A 2 2.25 10.96 -13.68
C HIS A 2 1.20 11.63 -14.59
N SER A 3 0.43 10.83 -15.32
CA SER A 3 -0.70 11.34 -16.11
C SER A 3 -1.75 11.98 -15.19
N LYS A 4 -2.49 12.97 -15.70
CA LYS A 4 -3.55 13.66 -14.92
C LYS A 4 -4.56 12.69 -14.28
N PRO A 5 -5.05 11.64 -14.97
CA PRO A 5 -5.95 10.67 -14.34
C PRO A 5 -5.29 9.88 -13.21
N LEU A 6 -4.05 9.42 -13.41
CA LEU A 6 -3.31 8.64 -12.41
C LEU A 6 -3.01 9.46 -11.17
N ALA A 7 -2.62 10.73 -11.32
CA ALA A 7 -2.38 11.62 -10.19
C ALA A 7 -3.64 11.76 -9.30
N ARG A 8 -4.80 12.00 -9.91
CA ARG A 8 -6.08 12.10 -9.19
C ARG A 8 -6.45 10.80 -8.46
N LEU A 9 -6.20 9.66 -9.09
CA LEU A 9 -6.43 8.35 -8.48
C LEU A 9 -5.51 8.14 -7.27
N ILE A 10 -4.21 8.43 -7.42
CA ILE A 10 -3.23 8.31 -6.33
C ILE A 10 -3.62 9.20 -5.14
N ASP A 11 -4.04 10.44 -5.40
CA ASP A 11 -4.49 11.36 -4.35
C ASP A 11 -5.67 10.76 -3.58
N LYS A 12 -6.67 10.23 -4.29
CA LYS A 12 -7.81 9.54 -3.67
C LYS A 12 -7.38 8.34 -2.82
N LEU A 13 -6.43 7.53 -3.30
CA LEU A 13 -5.92 6.35 -2.59
C LEU A 13 -5.00 6.69 -1.40
N ARG A 14 -4.50 7.93 -1.31
CA ARG A 14 -3.63 8.38 -0.20
C ARG A 14 -4.41 8.98 0.97
N VAL A 15 -5.60 9.52 0.71
CA VAL A 15 -6.51 10.11 1.70
C VAL A 15 -7.37 9.01 2.35
N VAL A 16 -6.72 8.11 3.07
CA VAL A 16 -7.36 7.02 3.83
C VAL A 16 -6.95 7.07 5.30
N PRO A 17 -7.81 6.62 6.25
CA PRO A 17 -7.45 6.51 7.66
C PRO A 17 -6.13 5.76 7.88
N GLN A 18 -5.42 6.11 8.94
CA GLN A 18 -4.11 5.51 9.24
C GLN A 18 -4.23 4.07 9.77
N ALA A 19 -5.38 3.68 10.30
CA ALA A 19 -5.66 2.31 10.74
C ALA A 19 -5.81 1.38 9.52
N GLY A 20 -5.07 0.27 9.50
CA GLY A 20 -5.05 -0.68 8.39
C GLY A 20 -4.33 -0.18 7.14
N LYS A 21 -3.59 0.94 7.24
CA LYS A 21 -2.90 1.51 6.09
C LYS A 21 -1.64 0.71 5.76
N HIS A 22 -1.56 0.26 4.51
CA HIS A 22 -0.39 -0.41 3.96
C HIS A 22 0.81 0.54 3.89
N THR A 23 1.92 0.15 4.49
CA THR A 23 3.24 0.80 4.43
C THR A 23 4.26 -0.17 3.87
N ILE A 24 5.37 0.35 3.35
CA ILE A 24 6.52 -0.47 2.95
C ILE A 24 7.46 -0.56 4.14
N VAL A 25 7.92 -1.76 4.45
CA VAL A 25 8.95 -2.02 5.45
C VAL A 25 10.12 -2.66 4.74
N GLU A 26 11.29 -2.06 4.91
CA GLU A 26 12.54 -2.60 4.39
C GLU A 26 13.10 -3.57 5.43
N THR A 27 13.06 -4.86 5.15
CA THR A 27 13.57 -5.91 6.06
C THR A 27 15.07 -6.09 5.88
N LYS A 28 15.56 -5.95 4.65
CA LYS A 28 16.99 -5.87 4.33
C LYS A 28 17.26 -4.63 3.48
N PRO A 29 18.24 -3.79 3.86
CA PRO A 29 18.59 -2.63 3.08
C PRO A 29 18.85 -2.98 1.62
N TRP A 30 18.11 -2.35 0.70
CA TRP A 30 18.29 -2.47 -0.76
C TRP A 30 18.04 -3.86 -1.38
N GLU A 31 17.54 -4.84 -0.62
CA GLU A 31 17.43 -6.23 -1.06
C GLU A 31 16.04 -6.82 -0.84
N GLU A 32 15.36 -6.45 0.24
CA GLU A 32 14.09 -7.08 0.61
C GLU A 32 13.12 -6.06 1.23
N TYR A 33 11.96 -5.95 0.58
CA TYR A 33 10.86 -5.09 0.99
C TYR A 33 9.62 -5.94 1.27
N THR A 34 8.91 -5.61 2.33
CA THR A 34 7.63 -6.22 2.69
C THR A 34 6.57 -5.16 2.91
N ILE A 35 5.31 -5.57 2.98
CA ILE A 35 4.19 -4.67 3.26
C ILE A 35 3.82 -4.80 4.72
N GLY A 36 3.79 -3.68 5.43
CA GLY A 36 3.29 -3.58 6.80
C GLY A 36 1.89 -2.99 6.86
N LEU A 37 1.07 -3.44 7.80
CA LEU A 37 -0.22 -2.85 8.14
C LEU A 37 -0.06 -1.99 9.39
N LEU A 38 -0.38 -0.70 9.25
CA LEU A 38 -0.32 0.23 10.37
C LEU A 38 -1.49 0.00 11.33
N PRO A 39 -1.23 -0.20 12.64
CA PRO A 39 -2.26 -0.53 13.63
C PRO A 39 -3.16 0.66 14.02
N GLY A 40 -2.95 1.85 13.43
CA GLY A 40 -3.75 3.05 13.70
C GLY A 40 -3.53 3.71 15.06
N ALA A 41 -2.79 3.08 15.98
CA ALA A 41 -2.46 3.61 17.30
C ALA A 41 -0.94 3.68 17.52
N ARG A 42 -0.49 4.74 18.19
CA ARG A 42 0.93 4.94 18.53
C ARG A 42 1.38 3.87 19.53
N GLY A 43 2.57 3.29 19.31
CA GLY A 43 3.19 2.31 20.21
C GLY A 43 2.78 0.85 19.96
N LYS A 44 1.88 0.58 19.00
CA LYS A 44 1.58 -0.80 18.56
C LYS A 44 2.53 -1.22 17.45
N ALA A 45 2.90 -2.50 17.44
CA ALA A 45 3.74 -3.09 16.40
C ALA A 45 3.01 -3.07 15.04
N VAL A 46 3.78 -2.89 13.97
CA VAL A 46 3.29 -3.00 12.59
C VAL A 46 3.17 -4.48 12.26
N GLU A 47 2.02 -4.91 11.75
CA GLU A 47 1.85 -6.28 11.28
C GLU A 47 2.47 -6.40 9.90
N LEU A 48 3.52 -7.22 9.77
CA LEU A 48 4.18 -7.47 8.49
C LEU A 48 3.45 -8.59 7.76
N THR A 49 3.21 -8.41 6.46
CA THR A 49 2.73 -9.49 5.61
C THR A 49 3.87 -10.44 5.26
N GLU A 50 3.54 -11.66 4.84
CA GLU A 50 4.54 -12.64 4.38
C GLU A 50 5.07 -12.32 2.98
N GLU A 51 4.49 -11.33 2.30
CA GLU A 51 4.86 -10.91 0.95
C GLU A 51 6.23 -10.23 0.96
N ARG A 52 7.10 -10.67 0.06
CA ARG A 52 8.44 -10.12 -0.13
C ARG A 52 8.63 -9.65 -1.56
N TYR A 53 9.25 -8.50 -1.70
CA TYR A 53 9.52 -7.83 -2.96
C TYR A 53 11.01 -7.54 -3.05
N ALA A 54 11.59 -7.78 -4.24
CA ALA A 54 13.00 -7.53 -4.50
C ALA A 54 13.31 -6.04 -4.67
N THR A 55 12.32 -5.25 -5.12
CA THR A 55 12.46 -3.81 -5.32
C THR A 55 11.39 -3.04 -4.55
N ARG A 56 11.71 -1.78 -4.24
CA ARG A 56 10.76 -0.87 -3.61
C ARG A 56 9.58 -0.60 -4.54
N GLU A 57 9.86 -0.46 -5.83
CA GLU A 57 8.89 -0.20 -6.88
C GLU A 57 7.83 -1.30 -6.97
N ASP A 58 8.24 -2.57 -6.86
CA ASP A 58 7.32 -3.71 -6.84
C ASP A 58 6.39 -3.67 -5.62
N ALA A 59 6.94 -3.33 -4.44
CA ALA A 59 6.15 -3.16 -3.23
C ALA A 59 5.17 -1.97 -3.34
N GLU A 60 5.60 -0.85 -3.93
CA GLU A 60 4.73 0.31 -4.20
C GLU A 60 3.58 -0.06 -5.16
N HIS A 61 3.89 -0.80 -6.22
CA HIS A 61 2.89 -1.26 -7.19
C HIS A 61 1.90 -2.25 -6.56
N ALA A 62 2.37 -3.20 -5.75
CA ALA A 62 1.51 -4.13 -5.05
C ALA A 62 0.54 -3.43 -4.08
N ILE A 63 1.04 -2.44 -3.31
CA ILE A 63 0.18 -1.61 -2.46
C ILE A 63 -0.86 -0.87 -3.29
N PHE A 64 -0.46 -0.32 -4.44
CA PHE A 64 -1.39 0.36 -5.34
C PHE A 64 -2.51 -0.57 -5.81
N LEU A 65 -2.19 -1.78 -6.27
CA LEU A 65 -3.19 -2.77 -6.71
C LEU A 65 -4.12 -3.20 -5.58
N LYS A 66 -3.60 -3.46 -4.37
CA LYS A 66 -4.43 -3.81 -3.21
C LYS A 66 -5.42 -2.69 -2.86
N ARG A 67 -4.96 -1.43 -2.87
CA ARG A 67 -5.83 -0.27 -2.61
C ARG A 67 -6.82 -0.02 -3.73
N LEU A 68 -6.43 -0.26 -4.99
CA LEU A 68 -7.33 -0.16 -6.13
C LEU A 68 -8.42 -1.22 -6.05
N LYS A 69 -8.08 -2.47 -5.75
CA LYS A 69 -9.06 -3.55 -5.56
C LYS A 69 -10.07 -3.20 -4.48
N ALA A 70 -9.60 -2.75 -3.30
CA ALA A 70 -10.50 -2.32 -2.22
C ALA A 70 -11.39 -1.13 -2.64
N LEU A 71 -10.87 -0.20 -3.45
CA LEU A 71 -11.66 0.89 -4.01
C LEU A 71 -12.76 0.36 -4.95
N LEU A 72 -12.42 -0.52 -5.88
CA LEU A 72 -13.37 -1.10 -6.83
C LEU A 72 -14.46 -1.92 -6.12
N GLU A 73 -14.08 -2.72 -5.12
CA GLU A 73 -15.01 -3.48 -4.29
C GLU A 73 -16.02 -2.58 -3.56
N MET A 74 -15.59 -1.41 -3.05
CA MET A 74 -16.52 -0.43 -2.44
C MET A 74 -17.57 0.10 -3.42
N TYR A 75 -17.27 0.11 -4.72
CA TYR A 75 -18.20 0.51 -5.77
C TYR A 75 -18.92 -0.69 -6.43
N GLY A 76 -18.68 -1.91 -5.96
CA GLY A 76 -19.26 -3.13 -6.54
C GLY A 76 -18.72 -3.47 -7.94
N ILE A 77 -17.50 -3.03 -8.25
CA ILE A 77 -16.83 -3.29 -9.52
C ILE A 77 -15.83 -4.43 -9.32
N GLU A 78 -15.93 -5.50 -10.12
CA GLU A 78 -14.94 -6.58 -10.14
C GLU A 78 -13.71 -6.16 -10.96
N MET A 79 -12.53 -6.57 -10.48
CA MET A 79 -11.23 -6.22 -11.04
C MET A 79 -10.64 -7.35 -11.87
#